data_AF-A0A0M4M450-F1
#
_entry.id   AF-A0A0M4M450-F1
#
_cell.length_a   1.000
_cell.length_b   1.000
_cell.length_c   1.000
_cell.angle_alpha   90.00
_cell.angle_beta   90.00
_cell.angle_gamma   90.00
#
_symmetry.space_group_name_H-M   'P 1'
#
loop_
_entity.id
_entity.type
_entity.pdbx_description
1 polymer ?
#
loop_
_entity_poly.entity_id
_entity_poly.type
_entity_poly.pdbx_seq_one_letter_code
_entity_poly.pdbx_strand_id
1 'polypeptide(L)' 'GKHEERKDEHGFVSRTFTRKYSLPSAANVEKVTSSLSPEGFLTIEAPLIRPAIQSSEVTIPVTADNKG' A
#
# COMPACT_ATOMS: atom_id res chain seq x y z
N GLY A 1 12.08 -2.13 11.60
CA GLY A 1 12.35 -3.58 11.51
C GLY A 1 13.63 -3.90 12.24
N LYS A 2 13.72 -5.09 12.84
CA LYS A 2 14.93 -5.62 13.48
C LYS A 2 15.54 -6.66 12.53
N HIS A 3 16.75 -6.41 12.05
CA HIS A 3 17.56 -7.44 11.40
C HIS A 3 18.27 -8.21 12.51
N GLU A 4 17.98 -9.51 12.60
CA GLU A 4 18.62 -10.38 13.60
C GLU A 4 20.13 -10.48 13.36
N GLU A 5 20.85 -10.81 14.42
CA GLU A 5 22.31 -10.97 14.37
C GLU A 5 22.69 -11.98 13.29
N ARG A 6 23.47 -11.51 12.31
CA ARG A 6 24.24 -12.39 11.46
C ARG A 6 25.68 -12.32 11.89
N LYS A 7 26.30 -13.50 12.03
CA LYS A 7 27.73 -13.63 12.28
C LYS A 7 28.45 -13.38 10.96
N ASP A 8 29.36 -12.40 10.94
CA ASP A 8 30.28 -12.19 9.83
C ASP A 8 31.72 -12.53 10.27
N GLU A 9 32.70 -12.34 9.37
CA GLU A 9 34.11 -12.63 9.66
C GLU A 9 34.68 -11.82 10.83
N HIS A 10 34.01 -10.74 11.27
CA HIS A 10 34.51 -9.80 12.28
C HIS A 10 33.64 -9.70 13.55
N GLY A 11 32.52 -10.41 13.64
CA GLY A 11 31.69 -10.43 14.84
C GLY A 11 30.20 -10.64 14.56
N PHE A 12 29.35 -9.89 15.26
CA PHE A 12 27.90 -9.93 15.12
C PHE A 12 27.39 -8.56 14.64
N VAL A 13 26.56 -8.57 13.60
CA VAL A 13 25.90 -7.35 13.10
C VAL A 13 24.41 -7.44 13.37
N SER A 14 23.90 -6.51 14.19
CA SER A 14 22.47 -6.23 14.31
C SER A 14 22.17 -4.84 13.78
N ARG A 15 21.06 -4.70 13.04
CA ARG A 15 20.61 -3.42 12.48
C ARG A 15 19.15 -3.19 12.82
N THR A 16 18.84 -2.00 13.32
CA THR A 16 17.47 -1.57 13.63
C THR A 16 17.18 -0.28 12.88
N PHE A 17 16.00 -0.20 12.28
CA PHE A 17 15.50 1.02 11.64
C PHE A 17 14.07 1.32 12.05
N THR A 18 13.78 2.61 12.22
CA THR A 18 12.44 3.16 12.47
C THR A 18 12.11 4.15 11.37
N ARG A 19 11.02 3.88 10.63
CA ARG A 19 10.46 4.82 9.66
C ARG A 19 9.09 5.27 10.15
N LYS A 20 8.80 6.56 10.04
CA LYS A 20 7.51 7.16 10.40
C LYS A 20 6.88 7.74 9.15
N TYR A 21 5.60 7.45 8.93
CA TYR A 21 4.82 7.95 7.81
C TYR A 21 3.54 8.57 8.34
N SER A 22 3.21 9.76 7.84
CA SER A 22 1.88 10.35 8.06
C SER A 22 0.91 9.71 7.10
N LEU A 23 -0.14 9.09 7.62
CA LEU A 23 -1.19 8.51 6.80
C LEU A 23 -2.21 9.59 6.41
N PRO A 24 -2.83 9.48 5.22
CA PRO A 24 -3.98 10.31 4.88
C PRO A 24 -5.12 10.15 5.89
N SER A 25 -5.91 11.21 6.13
CA SER A 25 -7.06 11.17 7.05
C SER A 25 -8.14 10.17 6.63
N ALA A 26 -8.18 9.79 5.35
CA ALA A 26 -9.10 8.81 4.82
C ALA A 26 -8.66 7.35 5.05
N ALA A 27 -7.44 7.10 5.55
CA ALA A 27 -6.95 5.75 5.81
C ALA A 27 -7.53 5.20 7.13
N ASN A 28 -7.89 3.92 7.11
CA ASN A 28 -8.31 3.19 8.32
C ASN A 28 -7.07 2.65 9.04
N VAL A 29 -6.66 3.36 10.09
CA VAL A 29 -5.45 3.06 10.88
C VAL A 29 -5.57 1.73 11.63
N GLU A 30 -6.77 1.32 12.03
CA GLU A 30 -7.00 0.06 12.75
C GLU A 30 -6.78 -1.17 11.86
N LYS A 31 -6.84 -0.98 10.53
CA LYS A 31 -6.70 -2.06 9.54
C LYS A 31 -5.38 -2.02 8.79
N VAL A 32 -4.35 -1.38 9.36
CA VAL A 32 -3.01 -1.40 8.78
C VAL A 32 -2.43 -2.81 8.85
N THR A 33 -1.87 -3.27 7.72
CA THR A 33 -1.19 -4.56 7.62
C THR A 33 0.22 -4.40 7.06
N SER A 34 1.05 -5.41 7.26
CA SER A 34 2.42 -5.42 6.75
C SER A 34 2.78 -6.79 6.19
N SER A 35 3.55 -6.79 5.10
CA SER A 35 4.12 -8.00 4.51
C SER A 35 5.58 -7.76 4.13
N LEU A 36 6.42 -8.79 4.25
CA LEU A 36 7.82 -8.77 3.82
C LEU A 36 7.97 -9.75 2.66
N SER A 37 8.38 -9.25 1.49
CA SER A 37 8.62 -10.12 0.34
C SER A 37 9.90 -10.95 0.51
N PRO A 38 10.05 -12.08 -0.20
CA PRO A 38 11.30 -12.87 -0.19
C PRO A 38 12.54 -12.07 -0.61
N GLU A 39 12.35 -11.07 -1.47
CA GLU A 39 13.40 -10.16 -1.94
C GLU A 39 13.74 -9.07 -0.90
N GLY A 40 13.03 -9.03 0.22
CA GLY A 40 13.32 -8.13 1.35
C GLY A 40 12.58 -6.79 1.32
N PHE A 41 11.52 -6.65 0.50
CA PHE A 41 10.70 -5.44 0.49
C PHE A 41 9.62 -5.50 1.56
N LEU A 42 9.66 -4.54 2.49
CA LEU A 42 8.59 -4.35 3.48
C LEU A 42 7.49 -3.47 2.86
N THR A 43 6.32 -4.06 2.67
CA THR A 43 5.11 -3.37 2.21
C THR A 43 4.19 -3.12 3.41
N ILE A 44 3.70 -1.88 3.53
CA ILE A 44 2.73 -1.47 4.56
C ILE A 44 1.47 -0.99 3.82
N GLU A 45 0.33 -1.62 4.09
CA GLU A 45 -0.95 -1.29 3.45
C GLU A 45 -1.96 -0.79 4.48
N ALA A 46 -2.78 0.18 4.07
CA ALA A 46 -3.86 0.73 4.89
C ALA A 46 -5.07 0.97 3.99
N PRO A 47 -6.21 0.28 4.21
CA PRO A 47 -7.40 0.50 3.39
C PRO A 47 -8.02 1.86 3.70
N LEU A 48 -8.76 2.43 2.75
CA LEU A 48 -9.55 3.64 3.00
C LEU A 48 -10.77 3.31 3.86
N ILE A 49 -11.18 4.24 4.74
CA ILE A 49 -12.37 4.11 5.60
C ILE A 49 -13.63 3.91 4.75
N ARG A 50 -13.69 4.60 3.61
CA ARG A 50 -14.71 4.40 2.59
C ARG A 50 -14.02 3.90 1.32
N PRO A 51 -14.50 2.81 0.70
CA PRO A 51 -13.99 2.42 -0.61
C PRO A 51 -14.16 3.60 -1.57
N ALA A 52 -13.20 3.78 -2.48
CA ALA A 52 -13.41 4.67 -3.61
C ALA A 52 -14.72 4.25 -4.27
N ILE A 53 -15.62 5.21 -4.49
CA ILE A 53 -16.92 4.97 -5.11
C ILE A 53 -16.66 4.08 -6.32
N GLN A 54 -17.18 2.85 -6.30
CA GLN A 54 -17.21 2.03 -7.51
C GLN A 54 -17.97 2.87 -8.51
N SER A 55 -17.25 3.45 -9.47
CA SER A 55 -17.84 4.20 -10.57
C SER A 55 -18.96 3.35 -11.12
N SER A 56 -20.22 3.74 -10.88
CA SER A 56 -21.33 3.23 -11.65
C SER A 56 -21.04 3.70 -13.06
N GLU A 57 -20.54 2.81 -13.92
CA GLU A 57 -20.31 3.09 -15.32
C GLU A 57 -21.62 3.63 -15.90
N VAL A 58 -21.64 4.92 -16.26
CA VAL A 58 -22.80 5.54 -16.91
C VAL A 58 -22.56 5.47 -18.40
N THR A 59 -23.21 4.52 -19.08
CA THR A 59 -23.22 4.47 -20.55
C THR A 59 -24.07 5.62 -21.08
N ILE A 60 -23.44 6.60 -21.71
CA ILE A 60 -24.13 7.71 -22.38
C ILE A 60 -24.31 7.33 -23.86
N PRO A 61 -25.54 7.06 -24.33
CA PRO A 61 -25.78 6.71 -25.73
C PRO A 61 -25.64 7.94 -26.64
N VAL A 62 -24.94 7.78 -27.76
CA VAL A 62 -24.85 8.78 -28.83
C VAL A 62 -25.81 8.38 -29.95
N THR A 63 -26.85 9.18 -30.18
CA THR A 63 -27.70 9.10 -31.38
C THR A 63 -27.12 10.00 -32.46
N ALA A 64 -26.61 9.40 -33.53
CA ALA A 64 -26.24 10.14 -34.74
C ALA A 64 -27.49 10.38 -35.59
N ASP A 65 -27.96 11.63 -35.62
CA ASP A 65 -29.03 12.04 -36.54
C ASP A 65 -28.47 12.14 -37.97
N ASN A 66 -28.57 11.05 -38.73
CA ASN A 66 -28.38 11.09 -40.18
C ASN A 66 -29.65 11.64 -40.83
N LYS A 67 -29.75 12.98 -40.93
CA LYS A 67 -30.70 13.63 -41.84
C LYS A 67 -30.21 13.44 -43.27
N GLY A 68 -30.85 12.52 -43.99
CA GLY A 68 -30.82 12.45 -45.45
C GLY A 68 -31.77 13.45 -46.10
#